data_AF-A0A838UDA9-F1
#
_entry.id   AF-A0A838UDA9-F1
#
_cell.length_a   1.000
_cell.length_b   1.000
_cell.length_c   1.000
_cell.angle_alpha   90.00
_cell.angle_beta   90.00
_cell.angle_gamma   90.00
#
_symmetry.space_group_name_H-M   'P 1'
#
loop_
_entity.id
_entity.type
_entity.pdbx_description
1 polymer ?
#
loop_
_entity_poly.entity_id
_entity_poly.type
_entity_poly.pdbx_seq_one_letter_code
_entity_poly.pdbx_strand_id
1 'polypeptide(L)'
;MPTPTIHWAVDASGDWATTADWRPHRLPNSTDDVAIDTADVHVVTHSVGTSTVHSLTVGNDIFVVSGGSLTVNSTSSFDILLSVSGGTMRFGGAATAALLSQSGGTVSGAGTLTVTGQTTFASALAQIGTGRTVLAGDSKINDSGEVDLDGGRTLENQGVFAVTRSARIVLGKNLSGGSGGNATLKNDAAGTIDMQGDNNQIESIVGGVTRFINAGTLKKTGGGRTIVGVNTRDTGSIEAVSGTLEFFLGITGDGSLAVDTGATLSLDSPVAATLDMTFNGGTLSLRDPASFAATIHAFSSGDTIDLLSRTATKATLGAGDTLVIKNGTATIATLQLAGNHTGDTFNVASDGHGGTNITVTSGPAHAARFTAAMAGIGGAGQGSVFVSGEAPHARPPMLTAPRMAMA
;
A
#
# COMPACT_ATOMS: atom_id res chain seq x y z
N MET A 1 24.96 -9.29 -21.63
CA MET A 1 23.94 -9.34 -22.71
C MET A 1 24.62 -9.86 -23.97
N PRO A 2 23.95 -10.68 -24.80
CA PRO A 2 24.45 -11.06 -26.12
C PRO A 2 24.65 -9.83 -27.03
N THR A 3 25.49 -9.95 -28.06
CA THR A 3 25.70 -8.88 -29.04
C THR A 3 24.42 -8.65 -29.85
N PRO A 4 23.93 -7.40 -29.98
CA PRO A 4 22.72 -7.11 -30.74
C PRO A 4 22.83 -7.57 -32.21
N THR A 5 21.79 -8.22 -32.71
CA THR A 5 21.72 -8.62 -34.14
C THR A 5 21.11 -7.52 -35.01
N ILE A 6 20.39 -6.58 -34.38
CA ILE A 6 19.80 -5.42 -35.03
C ILE A 6 19.82 -4.22 -34.08
N HIS A 7 20.13 -3.04 -34.61
CA HIS A 7 20.20 -1.82 -33.82
C HIS A 7 19.50 -0.64 -34.50
N TRP A 8 19.00 0.28 -33.70
CA TRP A 8 18.54 1.59 -34.17
C TRP A 8 19.72 2.35 -34.79
N ALA A 9 19.53 2.80 -36.03
CA ALA A 9 20.60 3.20 -36.93
C ALA A 9 20.80 4.72 -37.03
N VAL A 10 19.86 5.47 -36.49
CA VAL A 10 19.79 6.93 -36.60
C VAL A 10 19.88 7.54 -35.20
N ASP A 11 20.64 8.62 -35.08
CA ASP A 11 20.71 9.43 -33.86
C ASP A 11 19.56 10.45 -33.88
N ALA A 12 18.33 9.92 -33.86
CA ALA A 12 17.09 10.66 -33.98
C ALA A 12 15.90 9.85 -33.43
N SER A 13 14.87 10.57 -32.98
CA SER A 13 13.56 9.97 -32.69
C SER A 13 12.90 9.42 -33.95
N GLY A 14 12.12 8.36 -33.83
CA GLY A 14 11.42 7.76 -34.96
C GLY A 14 10.44 6.66 -34.58
N ASP A 15 9.85 6.05 -35.61
CA ASP A 15 8.88 4.97 -35.45
C ASP A 15 9.53 3.62 -35.74
N TRP A 16 9.26 2.64 -34.87
CA TRP A 16 9.72 1.26 -34.98
C TRP A 16 9.45 0.65 -36.37
N ALA A 17 8.35 1.02 -37.03
CA ALA A 17 7.98 0.50 -38.34
C ALA A 17 8.77 1.10 -39.51
N THR A 18 9.64 2.10 -39.28
CA THR A 18 10.47 2.69 -40.32
C THR A 18 11.70 1.82 -40.59
N THR A 19 11.65 1.04 -41.66
CA THR A 19 12.75 0.10 -42.03
C THR A 19 14.11 0.77 -42.22
N ALA A 20 14.14 2.04 -42.67
CA ALA A 20 15.36 2.79 -42.88
C ALA A 20 16.10 3.16 -41.57
N ASP A 21 15.38 3.17 -40.44
CA ASP A 21 15.91 3.56 -39.14
C ASP A 21 16.57 2.38 -38.41
N TRP A 22 16.60 1.18 -39.02
CA TRP A 22 17.22 -0.02 -38.46
C TRP A 22 18.47 -0.45 -39.22
N ARG A 23 19.43 -1.04 -38.51
CA ARG A 23 20.63 -1.67 -39.10
C ARG A 23 20.75 -3.13 -38.65
N PRO A 24 20.79 -4.09 -39.59
CA PRO A 24 20.62 -3.91 -41.06
C PRO A 24 19.21 -3.39 -41.43
N HIS A 25 19.04 -2.75 -42.59
CA HIS A 25 17.80 -2.09 -43.04
C HIS A 25 16.62 -3.06 -43.27
N ARG A 26 16.07 -3.57 -42.17
CA ARG A 26 14.90 -4.46 -42.07
C ARG A 26 14.26 -4.24 -40.70
N LEU A 27 13.00 -4.60 -40.55
CA LEU A 27 12.37 -4.56 -39.23
C LEU A 27 12.87 -5.70 -38.33
N PRO A 28 12.97 -5.50 -37.01
CA PRO A 28 13.24 -6.58 -36.06
C PRO A 28 12.21 -7.71 -36.15
N ASN A 29 12.67 -8.95 -35.96
CA ASN A 29 11.85 -10.16 -35.95
C ASN A 29 12.16 -11.05 -34.72
N SER A 30 11.46 -12.18 -34.58
CA SER A 30 11.48 -13.01 -33.36
C SER A 30 12.83 -13.64 -33.00
N THR A 31 13.79 -13.62 -33.93
CA THR A 31 15.16 -14.09 -33.70
C THR A 31 16.14 -12.98 -33.33
N ASP A 32 15.71 -11.72 -33.38
CA ASP A 32 16.61 -10.59 -33.22
C ASP A 32 16.79 -10.17 -31.75
N ASP A 33 18.04 -9.90 -31.39
CA ASP A 33 18.44 -9.16 -30.19
C ASP A 33 18.51 -7.68 -30.55
N VAL A 34 17.52 -6.90 -30.13
CA VAL A 34 17.35 -5.50 -30.51
C VAL A 34 18.07 -4.58 -29.55
N ALA A 35 18.87 -3.65 -30.06
CA ALA A 35 19.44 -2.54 -29.30
C ALA A 35 18.98 -1.17 -29.80
N ILE A 36 18.59 -0.32 -28.87
CA ILE A 36 18.29 1.10 -29.08
C ILE A 36 19.16 1.85 -28.07
N ASP A 37 20.24 2.47 -28.55
CA ASP A 37 21.20 3.18 -27.70
C ASP A 37 21.90 4.25 -28.55
N THR A 38 21.21 5.37 -28.73
CA THR A 38 21.68 6.51 -29.52
C THR A 38 22.58 7.44 -28.71
N ALA A 39 23.29 8.36 -29.38
CA ALA A 39 24.30 9.18 -28.73
C ALA A 39 23.65 10.24 -27.82
N ASP A 40 22.59 10.87 -28.32
CA ASP A 40 21.71 11.75 -27.54
C ASP A 40 20.42 11.03 -27.13
N VAL A 41 19.67 11.54 -26.16
CA VAL A 41 18.42 10.90 -25.73
C VAL A 41 17.31 11.11 -26.78
N HIS A 42 16.80 10.02 -27.36
CA HIS A 42 15.73 10.04 -28.34
C HIS A 42 14.51 9.22 -27.91
N VAL A 43 13.43 9.35 -28.69
CA VAL A 43 12.19 8.62 -28.50
C VAL A 43 11.97 7.66 -29.68
N VAL A 44 12.01 6.35 -29.40
CA VAL A 44 11.62 5.32 -30.37
C VAL A 44 10.22 4.83 -30.03
N THR A 45 9.32 4.92 -31.01
CA THR A 45 7.89 4.64 -30.81
C THR A 45 7.44 3.40 -31.57
N HIS A 46 6.85 2.43 -30.87
CA HIS A 46 6.04 1.38 -31.48
C HIS A 46 4.57 1.85 -31.53
N SER A 47 4.12 2.32 -32.70
CA SER A 47 2.79 2.91 -32.87
C SER A 47 1.74 1.96 -33.47
N VAL A 48 2.16 0.96 -34.24
CA VAL A 48 1.26 0.09 -35.02
C VAL A 48 1.84 -1.31 -35.22
N GLY A 49 1.03 -2.20 -35.80
CA GLY A 49 1.48 -3.53 -36.22
C GLY A 49 1.61 -4.54 -35.08
N THR A 50 2.08 -5.73 -35.41
CA THR A 50 2.40 -6.78 -34.44
C THR A 50 3.84 -7.23 -34.66
N SER A 51 4.66 -7.06 -33.64
CA SER A 51 6.09 -7.33 -33.66
C SER A 51 6.42 -8.37 -32.60
N THR A 52 7.39 -9.23 -32.87
CA THR A 52 7.96 -10.15 -31.89
C THR A 52 9.47 -10.10 -32.03
N VAL A 53 10.20 -10.02 -30.93
CA VAL A 53 11.66 -9.99 -30.89
C VAL A 53 12.19 -10.96 -29.84
N HIS A 54 13.47 -11.36 -29.95
CA HIS A 54 14.09 -12.21 -28.94
C HIS A 54 14.32 -11.40 -27.66
N SER A 55 15.11 -10.33 -27.74
CA SER A 55 15.36 -9.38 -26.64
C SER A 55 15.23 -7.93 -27.12
N LEU A 56 15.07 -7.01 -26.18
CA LEU A 56 15.06 -5.56 -26.42
C LEU A 56 15.85 -4.86 -25.32
N THR A 57 16.93 -4.20 -25.70
CA THR A 57 17.74 -3.35 -24.82
C THR A 57 17.58 -1.91 -25.28
N VAL A 58 17.03 -1.06 -24.41
CA VAL A 58 16.93 0.38 -24.63
C VAL A 58 17.83 1.04 -23.59
N GLY A 59 18.99 1.53 -24.04
CA GLY A 59 20.00 2.18 -23.22
C GLY A 59 19.62 3.63 -22.94
N ASN A 60 20.33 4.56 -23.56
CA ASN A 60 20.16 6.01 -23.36
C ASN A 60 18.89 6.62 -24.00
N ASP A 61 17.86 5.82 -24.28
CA ASP A 61 16.68 6.24 -25.03
C ASP A 61 15.36 5.98 -24.29
N ILE A 62 14.32 6.66 -24.75
CA ILE A 62 12.95 6.46 -24.31
C ILE A 62 12.23 5.54 -25.29
N PHE A 63 11.55 4.53 -24.75
CA PHE A 63 10.73 3.63 -25.55
C PHE A 63 9.25 3.87 -25.30
N VAL A 64 8.48 4.10 -26.37
CA VAL A 64 7.05 4.36 -26.29
C VAL A 64 6.27 3.28 -27.03
N VAL A 65 5.32 2.65 -26.36
CA VAL A 65 4.27 1.85 -26.98
C VAL A 65 2.99 2.68 -26.98
N SER A 66 2.66 3.26 -28.13
CA SER A 66 1.45 4.06 -28.33
C SER A 66 0.35 3.31 -29.08
N GLY A 67 0.69 2.20 -29.72
CA GLY A 67 -0.24 1.32 -30.40
C GLY A 67 0.40 0.02 -30.87
N GLY A 68 -0.37 -0.80 -31.59
CA GLY A 68 0.08 -2.14 -32.01
C GLY A 68 0.35 -3.09 -30.85
N SER A 69 1.11 -4.16 -31.10
CA SER A 69 1.53 -5.13 -30.10
C SER A 69 3.00 -5.51 -30.31
N LEU A 70 3.81 -5.41 -29.25
CA LEU A 70 5.20 -5.85 -29.25
C LEU A 70 5.39 -6.96 -28.21
N THR A 71 5.90 -8.11 -28.65
CA THR A 71 6.29 -9.21 -27.76
C THR A 71 7.81 -9.32 -27.67
N VAL A 72 8.35 -9.37 -26.46
CA VAL A 72 9.77 -9.62 -26.17
C VAL A 72 9.91 -10.95 -25.44
N ASN A 73 10.54 -11.93 -26.07
CA ASN A 73 10.52 -13.32 -25.58
C ASN A 73 11.52 -13.61 -24.46
N SER A 74 12.60 -12.85 -24.37
CA SER A 74 13.74 -13.07 -23.48
C SER A 74 13.97 -11.85 -22.58
N THR A 75 15.11 -11.82 -21.90
CA THR A 75 15.48 -10.71 -21.01
C THR A 75 15.56 -9.38 -21.75
N SER A 76 15.02 -8.31 -21.18
CA SER A 76 15.01 -6.96 -21.76
C SER A 76 15.29 -5.87 -20.71
N SER A 77 15.70 -4.68 -21.15
CA SER A 77 15.95 -3.53 -20.28
C SER A 77 15.57 -2.20 -20.93
N PHE A 78 15.17 -1.25 -20.09
CA PHE A 78 14.84 0.14 -20.44
C PHE A 78 15.46 1.09 -19.42
N ASP A 79 16.61 1.68 -19.75
CA ASP A 79 17.46 2.36 -18.76
C ASP A 79 17.02 3.80 -18.46
N ILE A 80 16.12 4.39 -19.28
CA ILE A 80 15.50 5.69 -19.01
C ILE A 80 14.00 5.57 -18.71
N LEU A 81 13.17 5.36 -19.74
CA LEU A 81 11.71 5.34 -19.59
C LEU A 81 11.08 4.35 -20.56
N LEU A 82 10.28 3.45 -20.01
CA LEU A 82 9.26 2.72 -20.74
C LEU A 82 7.92 3.43 -20.60
N SER A 83 7.36 3.90 -21.71
CA SER A 83 6.05 4.53 -21.77
C SER A 83 5.06 3.62 -22.50
N VAL A 84 3.94 3.30 -21.88
CA VAL A 84 2.84 2.53 -22.47
C VAL A 84 1.58 3.40 -22.42
N SER A 85 1.36 4.14 -23.49
CA SER A 85 0.20 5.04 -23.64
C SER A 85 -0.92 4.41 -24.45
N GLY A 86 -0.63 3.33 -25.17
CA GLY A 86 -1.58 2.52 -25.92
C GLY A 86 -1.00 1.16 -26.28
N GLY A 87 -1.65 0.44 -27.18
CA GLY A 87 -1.15 -0.85 -27.68
C GLY A 87 -0.95 -1.92 -26.61
N THR A 88 -0.08 -2.89 -26.90
CA THR A 88 0.30 -3.97 -25.98
C THR A 88 1.81 -4.15 -25.94
N MET A 89 2.39 -4.05 -24.75
CA MET A 89 3.76 -4.48 -24.46
C MET A 89 3.71 -5.83 -23.74
N ARG A 90 4.22 -6.89 -24.37
CA ARG A 90 4.18 -8.26 -23.84
C ARG A 90 5.58 -8.76 -23.49
N PHE A 91 5.81 -9.06 -22.22
CA PHE A 91 7.04 -9.65 -21.71
C PHE A 91 6.89 -11.16 -21.56
N GLY A 92 7.57 -11.92 -22.43
CA GLY A 92 7.77 -13.35 -22.30
C GLY A 92 8.87 -13.69 -21.29
N GLY A 93 9.97 -12.93 -21.30
CA GLY A 93 11.08 -13.02 -20.35
C GLY A 93 11.06 -11.93 -19.27
N ALA A 94 12.06 -11.94 -18.39
CA ALA A 94 12.21 -10.89 -17.38
C ALA A 94 12.58 -9.54 -18.02
N ALA A 95 12.11 -8.43 -17.45
CA ALA A 95 12.42 -7.09 -17.93
C ALA A 95 12.72 -6.16 -16.76
N THR A 96 13.64 -5.22 -16.96
CA THR A 96 13.90 -4.13 -16.02
C THR A 96 13.62 -2.79 -16.68
N ALA A 97 12.99 -1.87 -15.96
CA ALA A 97 12.84 -0.49 -16.39
C ALA A 97 13.28 0.46 -15.29
N ALA A 98 14.02 1.50 -15.63
CA ALA A 98 14.35 2.56 -14.67
C ALA A 98 13.07 3.31 -14.27
N LEU A 99 12.24 3.69 -15.23
CA LEU A 99 10.94 4.33 -15.01
C LEU A 99 9.87 3.66 -15.86
N LEU A 100 8.63 3.63 -15.35
CA LEU A 100 7.45 3.21 -16.08
C LEU A 100 6.39 4.32 -16.05
N SER A 101 5.90 4.73 -17.22
CA SER A 101 4.69 5.53 -17.36
C SER A 101 3.66 4.73 -18.14
N GLN A 102 2.60 4.28 -17.49
CA GLN A 102 1.50 3.61 -18.16
C GLN A 102 0.26 4.49 -18.07
N SER A 103 -0.11 5.13 -19.18
CA SER A 103 -1.27 6.02 -19.29
C SER A 103 -2.42 5.44 -20.12
N GLY A 104 -2.28 4.17 -20.50
CA GLY A 104 -3.24 3.40 -21.28
C GLY A 104 -2.66 2.04 -21.65
N GLY A 105 -3.18 1.45 -22.72
CA GLY A 105 -2.65 0.22 -23.30
C GLY A 105 -2.63 -0.97 -22.34
N THR A 106 -1.85 -1.99 -22.70
CA THR A 106 -1.74 -3.24 -21.96
C THR A 106 -0.29 -3.63 -21.74
N VAL A 107 0.09 -3.87 -20.49
CA VAL A 107 1.30 -4.64 -20.16
C VAL A 107 0.88 -6.09 -19.94
N SER A 108 1.54 -7.03 -20.60
CA SER A 108 1.13 -8.44 -20.54
C SER A 108 2.29 -9.44 -20.53
N GLY A 109 1.94 -10.72 -20.46
CA GLY A 109 2.87 -11.84 -20.60
C GLY A 109 3.14 -12.56 -19.29
N ALA A 110 4.00 -13.58 -19.36
CA ALA A 110 4.37 -14.41 -18.22
C ALA A 110 5.63 -13.89 -17.49
N GLY A 111 6.37 -12.98 -18.13
CA GLY A 111 7.57 -12.38 -17.58
C GLY A 111 7.32 -11.46 -16.39
N THR A 112 8.38 -11.25 -15.60
CA THR A 112 8.41 -10.23 -14.55
C THR A 112 8.97 -8.93 -15.12
N LEU A 113 8.23 -7.83 -15.00
CA LEU A 113 8.73 -6.47 -15.21
C LEU A 113 9.07 -5.88 -13.85
N THR A 114 10.34 -5.54 -13.61
CA THR A 114 10.79 -4.84 -12.40
C THR A 114 11.08 -3.38 -12.72
N VAL A 115 10.36 -2.46 -12.08
CA VAL A 115 10.60 -1.02 -12.21
C VAL A 115 11.39 -0.54 -11.00
N THR A 116 12.64 -0.14 -11.21
CA THR A 116 13.57 0.20 -10.11
C THR A 116 13.38 1.61 -9.58
N GLY A 117 12.89 2.52 -10.41
CA GLY A 117 12.50 3.88 -10.05
C GLY A 117 10.98 4.05 -10.05
N GLN A 118 10.53 5.26 -10.38
CA GLN A 118 9.12 5.60 -10.30
C GLN A 118 8.26 4.89 -11.34
N THR A 119 7.11 4.38 -10.89
CA THR A 119 5.99 3.97 -11.76
C THR A 119 4.85 4.97 -11.64
N THR A 120 4.33 5.43 -12.77
CA THR A 120 3.10 6.24 -12.83
C THR A 120 2.03 5.50 -13.62
N PHE A 121 0.89 5.25 -12.98
CA PHE A 121 -0.32 4.71 -13.60
C PHE A 121 -1.34 5.83 -13.79
N ALA A 122 -1.72 6.13 -15.03
CA ALA A 122 -2.68 7.18 -15.38
C ALA A 122 -3.81 6.61 -16.24
N SER A 123 -4.99 7.22 -16.17
CA SER A 123 -6.17 6.81 -16.95
C SER A 123 -6.54 5.34 -16.75
N ALA A 124 -7.42 4.79 -17.59
CA ALA A 124 -7.71 3.35 -17.59
C ALA A 124 -6.64 2.58 -18.38
N LEU A 125 -6.11 1.51 -17.79
CA LEU A 125 -5.04 0.69 -18.35
C LEU A 125 -5.17 -0.77 -17.93
N ALA A 126 -4.48 -1.67 -18.65
CA ALA A 126 -4.51 -3.10 -18.36
C ALA A 126 -3.13 -3.70 -18.06
N GLN A 127 -3.12 -4.65 -17.14
CA GLN A 127 -1.98 -5.46 -16.71
C GLN A 127 -2.45 -6.92 -16.66
N ILE A 128 -2.16 -7.70 -17.70
CA ILE A 128 -2.81 -9.01 -17.92
C ILE A 128 -1.83 -10.18 -18.08
N GLY A 129 -2.33 -11.40 -17.87
CA GLY A 129 -1.55 -12.63 -18.00
C GLY A 129 -0.76 -12.94 -16.72
N THR A 130 -0.15 -14.12 -16.67
CA THR A 130 0.34 -14.74 -15.43
C THR A 130 1.60 -14.13 -14.84
N GLY A 131 2.21 -13.14 -15.50
CA GLY A 131 3.44 -12.50 -15.05
C GLY A 131 3.22 -11.52 -13.90
N ARG A 132 4.30 -10.78 -13.60
CA ARG A 132 4.37 -9.86 -12.45
C ARG A 132 4.87 -8.50 -12.88
N THR A 133 4.35 -7.43 -12.26
CA THR A 133 4.93 -6.09 -12.30
C THR A 133 5.38 -5.74 -10.89
N VAL A 134 6.67 -5.50 -10.69
CA VAL A 134 7.27 -5.14 -9.41
C VAL A 134 7.54 -3.63 -9.38
N LEU A 135 6.92 -2.96 -8.43
CA LEU A 135 7.09 -1.55 -8.11
C LEU A 135 8.15 -1.44 -7.01
N ALA A 136 9.44 -1.39 -7.40
CA ALA A 136 10.54 -1.31 -6.45
C ALA A 136 10.85 0.13 -6.01
N GLY A 137 10.57 1.11 -6.88
CA GLY A 137 10.63 2.54 -6.53
C GLY A 137 9.26 3.15 -6.20
N ASP A 138 9.29 4.44 -5.85
CA ASP A 138 8.09 5.20 -5.50
C ASP A 138 7.09 5.25 -6.66
N SER A 139 5.92 4.71 -6.44
CA SER A 139 4.89 4.52 -7.46
C SER A 139 3.61 5.26 -7.10
N LYS A 140 2.84 5.63 -8.12
CA LYS A 140 1.57 6.36 -7.92
C LYS A 140 0.52 6.03 -8.96
N ILE A 141 -0.75 6.15 -8.56
CA ILE A 141 -1.87 6.32 -9.50
C ILE A 141 -2.25 7.81 -9.53
N ASN A 142 -2.19 8.44 -10.70
CA ASN A 142 -2.66 9.82 -10.93
C ASN A 142 -4.04 9.85 -11.60
N ASP A 143 -4.69 11.03 -11.53
CA ASP A 143 -5.84 11.40 -12.36
C ASP A 143 -7.06 10.45 -12.33
N SER A 144 -7.36 9.86 -11.15
CA SER A 144 -8.46 8.87 -11.01
C SER A 144 -8.30 7.67 -11.95
N GLY A 145 -7.05 7.28 -12.22
CA GLY A 145 -6.73 6.13 -13.07
C GLY A 145 -7.31 4.82 -12.55
N GLU A 146 -7.51 3.89 -13.48
CA GLU A 146 -8.04 2.54 -13.24
C GLU A 146 -7.01 1.52 -13.72
N VAL A 147 -6.47 0.75 -12.78
CA VAL A 147 -5.50 -0.32 -13.06
C VAL A 147 -6.23 -1.66 -13.08
N ASP A 148 -6.41 -2.21 -14.28
CA ASP A 148 -7.08 -3.48 -14.47
C ASP A 148 -6.08 -4.63 -14.45
N LEU A 149 -6.17 -5.49 -13.42
CA LEU A 149 -5.39 -6.72 -13.31
C LEU A 149 -6.23 -7.92 -13.75
N ASP A 150 -5.67 -8.78 -14.61
CA ASP A 150 -6.40 -9.96 -15.10
C ASP A 150 -5.48 -11.14 -15.47
N GLY A 151 -6.06 -12.33 -15.69
CA GLY A 151 -5.35 -13.47 -16.25
C GLY A 151 -4.24 -14.03 -15.35
N GLY A 152 -4.37 -13.86 -14.04
CA GLY A 152 -3.39 -14.28 -13.03
C GLY A 152 -2.29 -13.25 -12.75
N ARG A 153 -2.40 -12.02 -13.25
CA ARG A 153 -1.37 -10.98 -13.06
C ARG A 153 -1.17 -10.69 -11.58
N THR A 154 0.10 -10.50 -11.20
CA THR A 154 0.47 -9.96 -9.89
C THR A 154 1.04 -8.56 -10.06
N LEU A 155 0.41 -7.56 -9.43
CA LEU A 155 1.02 -6.26 -9.20
C LEU A 155 1.62 -6.29 -7.79
N GLU A 156 2.92 -6.11 -7.71
CA GLU A 156 3.64 -6.17 -6.44
C GLU A 156 4.29 -4.85 -6.10
N ASN A 157 4.01 -4.35 -4.90
CA ASN A 157 4.66 -3.21 -4.31
C ASN A 157 5.79 -3.64 -3.36
N GLN A 158 7.00 -3.12 -3.60
CA GLN A 158 8.15 -3.23 -2.70
C GLN A 158 8.61 -1.87 -2.17
N GLY A 159 8.21 -0.77 -2.80
CA GLY A 159 8.47 0.61 -2.38
C GLY A 159 7.24 1.30 -1.77
N VAL A 160 7.07 2.59 -2.04
CA VAL A 160 5.86 3.33 -1.67
C VAL A 160 4.91 3.38 -2.86
N PHE A 161 3.65 2.99 -2.67
CA PHE A 161 2.60 3.10 -3.68
C PHE A 161 1.50 4.05 -3.22
N ALA A 162 1.53 5.28 -3.72
CA ALA A 162 0.56 6.33 -3.40
C ALA A 162 -0.66 6.28 -4.33
N VAL A 163 -1.83 6.02 -3.76
CA VAL A 163 -3.11 5.98 -4.49
C VAL A 163 -3.87 7.27 -4.22
N THR A 164 -3.96 8.14 -5.21
CA THR A 164 -4.50 9.51 -5.04
C THR A 164 -5.86 9.68 -5.73
N ARG A 165 -6.58 10.75 -5.34
CA ARG A 165 -7.91 11.10 -5.91
C ARG A 165 -8.92 9.96 -5.78
N SER A 166 -9.66 9.62 -6.83
CA SER A 166 -10.67 8.54 -6.81
C SER A 166 -10.24 7.39 -7.74
N ALA A 167 -9.06 6.83 -7.47
CA ALA A 167 -8.45 5.79 -8.27
C ALA A 167 -9.00 4.40 -7.96
N ARG A 168 -8.94 3.51 -8.95
CA ARG A 168 -9.43 2.13 -8.84
C ARG A 168 -8.30 1.14 -9.17
N ILE A 169 -8.16 0.11 -8.35
CA ILE A 169 -7.36 -1.09 -8.65
C ILE A 169 -8.35 -2.24 -8.77
N VAL A 170 -8.58 -2.69 -10.01
CA VAL A 170 -9.58 -3.70 -10.31
C VAL A 170 -8.89 -5.03 -10.50
N LEU A 171 -9.16 -5.97 -9.60
CA LEU A 171 -8.67 -7.33 -9.65
C LEU A 171 -9.64 -8.21 -10.43
N GLY A 172 -9.13 -9.00 -11.37
CA GLY A 172 -9.90 -10.02 -12.05
C GLY A 172 -10.98 -9.48 -12.98
N LYS A 173 -10.74 -8.34 -13.65
CA LYS A 173 -11.74 -7.70 -14.52
C LYS A 173 -12.22 -8.59 -15.67
N ASN A 174 -11.50 -9.67 -15.99
CA ASN A 174 -11.80 -10.59 -17.08
C ASN A 174 -11.87 -9.89 -18.45
N LEU A 175 -10.88 -9.04 -18.74
CA LEU A 175 -10.77 -8.32 -20.02
C LEU A 175 -10.63 -9.27 -21.22
N SER A 176 -10.14 -10.49 -20.98
CA SER A 176 -9.94 -11.51 -22.00
C SER A 176 -11.15 -12.42 -22.25
N GLY A 177 -12.24 -12.27 -21.50
CA GLY A 177 -13.48 -13.05 -21.67
C GLY A 177 -13.38 -14.54 -21.31
N GLY A 178 -12.29 -14.98 -20.68
CA GLY A 178 -12.10 -16.37 -20.22
C GLY A 178 -12.69 -16.62 -18.82
N SER A 179 -12.54 -17.83 -18.27
CA SER A 179 -12.99 -18.15 -16.90
C SER A 179 -12.03 -17.62 -15.80
N GLY A 180 -11.20 -16.62 -16.11
CA GLY A 180 -9.92 -16.36 -15.45
C GLY A 180 -9.77 -15.00 -14.79
N GLY A 181 -10.80 -14.52 -14.06
CA GLY A 181 -10.74 -13.28 -13.26
C GLY A 181 -9.86 -13.38 -12.02
N ASN A 182 -8.66 -13.96 -12.14
CA ASN A 182 -7.70 -14.08 -11.06
C ASN A 182 -6.70 -12.92 -11.17
N ALA A 183 -6.43 -12.25 -10.05
CA ALA A 183 -5.38 -11.26 -9.95
C ALA A 183 -4.94 -11.12 -8.49
N THR A 184 -3.70 -10.68 -8.30
CA THR A 184 -3.14 -10.44 -6.97
C THR A 184 -2.56 -9.04 -6.90
N LEU A 185 -3.02 -8.25 -5.94
CA LEU A 185 -2.27 -7.12 -5.43
C LEU A 185 -1.43 -7.64 -4.26
N LYS A 186 -0.12 -7.45 -4.31
CA LYS A 186 0.82 -7.87 -3.27
C LYS A 186 1.59 -6.67 -2.74
N ASN A 187 1.63 -6.50 -1.43
CA ASN A 187 2.47 -5.52 -0.77
C ASN A 187 3.50 -6.28 0.07
N ASP A 188 4.78 -6.16 -0.28
CA ASP A 188 5.87 -6.85 0.41
C ASP A 188 6.18 -6.21 1.75
N ALA A 189 6.95 -6.88 2.60
CA ALA A 189 7.23 -6.44 3.97
C ALA A 189 7.84 -5.03 4.08
N ALA A 190 8.63 -4.62 3.09
CA ALA A 190 9.19 -3.26 3.00
C ALA A 190 8.24 -2.25 2.32
N GLY A 191 7.17 -2.75 1.68
CA GLY A 191 6.27 -1.96 0.88
C GLY A 191 5.24 -1.21 1.72
N THR A 192 4.92 0.02 1.29
CA THR A 192 3.80 0.80 1.82
C THR A 192 2.80 1.11 0.71
N ILE A 193 1.54 0.73 0.87
CA ILE A 193 0.43 1.26 0.06
C ILE A 193 -0.24 2.38 0.87
N ASP A 194 -0.24 3.59 0.31
CA ASP A 194 -0.81 4.78 0.94
C ASP A 194 -2.03 5.28 0.15
N MET A 195 -3.20 5.08 0.72
CA MET A 195 -4.47 5.54 0.18
C MET A 195 -4.67 7.01 0.59
N GLN A 196 -4.18 7.91 -0.25
CA GLN A 196 -4.22 9.37 -0.02
C GLN A 196 -5.49 10.02 -0.56
N GLY A 197 -6.12 9.35 -1.53
CA GLY A 197 -7.33 9.80 -2.20
C GLY A 197 -8.65 9.57 -1.45
N ASP A 198 -9.70 10.15 -2.02
CA ASP A 198 -11.09 10.03 -1.59
C ASP A 198 -11.86 9.18 -2.61
N ASN A 199 -12.62 8.21 -2.12
CA ASN A 199 -13.31 7.19 -2.92
C ASN A 199 -12.37 6.29 -3.72
N ASN A 200 -11.15 6.06 -3.23
CA ASN A 200 -10.29 5.02 -3.80
C ASN A 200 -10.89 3.63 -3.58
N GLN A 201 -10.65 2.73 -4.53
CA GLN A 201 -11.17 1.36 -4.48
C GLN A 201 -10.11 0.32 -4.86
N ILE A 202 -10.02 -0.75 -4.07
CA ILE A 202 -9.40 -2.02 -4.46
C ILE A 202 -10.54 -3.01 -4.55
N GLU A 203 -10.93 -3.44 -5.75
CA GLU A 203 -12.18 -4.19 -5.94
C GLU A 203 -12.03 -5.36 -6.90
N SER A 204 -13.06 -6.21 -6.93
CA SER A 204 -13.21 -7.29 -7.90
C SER A 204 -14.58 -7.16 -8.55
N ILE A 205 -14.63 -7.06 -9.88
CA ILE A 205 -15.89 -6.85 -10.62
C ILE A 205 -16.51 -8.19 -11.06
N VAL A 206 -15.69 -9.22 -11.28
CA VAL A 206 -16.13 -10.53 -11.76
C VAL A 206 -15.78 -11.60 -10.72
N GLY A 207 -16.59 -12.66 -10.65
CA GLY A 207 -16.31 -13.84 -9.85
C GLY A 207 -15.03 -14.54 -10.34
N GLY A 208 -14.02 -14.59 -9.47
CA GLY A 208 -12.71 -15.18 -9.69
C GLY A 208 -11.92 -15.20 -8.38
N VAL A 209 -10.75 -15.83 -8.35
CA VAL A 209 -9.89 -15.83 -7.16
C VAL A 209 -9.02 -14.59 -7.19
N THR A 210 -9.54 -13.50 -6.66
CA THR A 210 -8.82 -12.25 -6.40
C THR A 210 -8.38 -12.19 -4.95
N ARG A 211 -7.19 -11.64 -4.72
CA ARG A 211 -6.64 -11.51 -3.38
C ARG A 211 -5.79 -10.26 -3.25
N PHE A 212 -5.91 -9.61 -2.11
CA PHE A 212 -4.93 -8.66 -1.63
C PHE A 212 -4.08 -9.35 -0.56
N ILE A 213 -2.77 -9.40 -0.78
CA ILE A 213 -1.79 -9.92 0.19
C ILE A 213 -1.00 -8.74 0.72
N ASN A 214 -1.11 -8.48 2.02
CA ASN A 214 -0.35 -7.43 2.69
C ASN A 214 0.65 -8.06 3.67
N ALA A 215 1.93 -7.84 3.44
CA ALA A 215 3.01 -8.16 4.39
C ALA A 215 3.71 -6.89 4.89
N GLY A 216 3.58 -5.78 4.16
CA GLY A 216 4.03 -4.45 4.60
C GLY A 216 2.91 -3.64 5.21
N THR A 217 2.87 -2.35 4.90
CA THR A 217 1.86 -1.43 5.44
C THR A 217 0.83 -1.03 4.40
N LEU A 218 -0.45 -1.17 4.73
CA LEU A 218 -1.55 -0.45 4.08
C LEU A 218 -2.00 0.67 5.01
N LYS A 219 -2.07 1.90 4.52
CA LYS A 219 -2.58 3.02 5.30
C LYS A 219 -3.56 3.90 4.53
N LYS A 220 -4.53 4.45 5.23
CA LYS A 220 -5.41 5.52 4.73
C LYS A 220 -5.01 6.85 5.37
N THR A 221 -4.57 7.81 4.57
CA THR A 221 -4.07 9.12 5.06
C THR A 221 -4.84 10.32 4.50
N GLY A 222 -5.69 10.13 3.49
CA GLY A 222 -6.62 11.16 3.02
C GLY A 222 -7.86 11.32 3.92
N GLY A 223 -8.57 12.44 3.83
CA GLY A 223 -9.74 12.71 4.69
C GLY A 223 -11.03 11.94 4.33
N GLY A 224 -11.19 11.46 3.10
CA GLY A 224 -12.39 10.75 2.65
C GLY A 224 -12.37 9.24 2.89
N ARG A 225 -13.22 8.51 2.16
CA ARG A 225 -13.36 7.05 2.26
C ARG A 225 -12.47 6.30 1.27
N THR A 226 -11.99 5.12 1.63
CA THR A 226 -11.41 4.12 0.72
C THR A 226 -12.04 2.77 0.98
N ILE A 227 -12.33 2.03 -0.10
CA ILE A 227 -12.96 0.72 -0.04
C ILE A 227 -11.96 -0.36 -0.48
N VAL A 228 -11.84 -1.41 0.32
CA VAL A 228 -11.18 -2.67 -0.02
C VAL A 228 -12.27 -3.73 -0.15
N GLY A 229 -12.67 -3.96 -1.40
CA GLY A 229 -13.73 -4.89 -1.82
C GLY A 229 -13.24 -6.30 -2.16
N VAL A 230 -12.06 -6.70 -1.67
CA VAL A 230 -11.43 -8.00 -1.96
C VAL A 230 -11.01 -8.70 -0.67
N ASN A 231 -10.96 -10.05 -0.69
CA ASN A 231 -10.44 -10.80 0.45
C ASN A 231 -8.98 -10.42 0.69
N THR A 232 -8.67 -10.15 1.95
CA THR A 232 -7.34 -9.70 2.37
C THR A 232 -6.68 -10.74 3.25
N ARG A 233 -5.42 -11.06 2.94
CA ARG A 233 -4.53 -11.79 3.86
C ARG A 233 -3.46 -10.81 4.33
N ASP A 234 -3.52 -10.46 5.60
CA ASP A 234 -2.63 -9.50 6.24
C ASP A 234 -1.66 -10.19 7.20
N THR A 235 -0.38 -9.91 7.03
CA THR A 235 0.74 -10.35 7.87
C THR A 235 1.65 -9.19 8.24
N GLY A 236 1.25 -7.96 7.86
CA GLY A 236 1.95 -6.72 8.14
C GLY A 236 1.07 -5.81 8.98
N SER A 237 0.80 -4.60 8.50
CA SER A 237 -0.09 -3.65 9.17
C SER A 237 -1.12 -3.03 8.23
N ILE A 238 -2.33 -2.82 8.75
CA ILE A 238 -3.43 -2.08 8.14
C ILE A 238 -3.84 -0.95 9.10
N GLU A 239 -3.78 0.30 8.64
CA GLU A 239 -4.01 1.46 9.51
C GLU A 239 -4.92 2.51 8.88
N ALA A 240 -5.97 2.88 9.61
CA ALA A 240 -6.75 4.08 9.31
C ALA A 240 -6.15 5.27 10.07
N VAL A 241 -5.27 6.03 9.41
CA VAL A 241 -4.61 7.22 10.00
C VAL A 241 -5.55 8.42 9.99
N SER A 242 -6.36 8.55 8.94
CA SER A 242 -7.41 9.57 8.82
C SER A 242 -8.53 9.08 7.89
N GLY A 243 -9.65 9.80 7.88
CA GLY A 243 -10.80 9.44 7.05
C GLY A 243 -11.34 8.05 7.36
N THR A 244 -11.88 7.37 6.36
CA THR A 244 -12.44 6.02 6.52
C THR A 244 -11.72 5.01 5.64
N LEU A 245 -11.22 3.94 6.24
CA LEU A 245 -10.76 2.73 5.54
C LEU A 245 -11.79 1.62 5.76
N GLU A 246 -12.41 1.15 4.68
CA GLU A 246 -13.54 0.22 4.72
C GLU A 246 -13.20 -1.10 4.02
N PHE A 247 -13.44 -2.22 4.69
CA PHE A 247 -13.30 -3.56 4.13
C PHE A 247 -14.66 -4.22 3.97
N PHE A 248 -15.02 -4.56 2.73
CA PHE A 248 -16.26 -5.29 2.43
C PHE A 248 -16.13 -6.79 2.63
N LEU A 249 -14.94 -7.35 2.39
CA LEU A 249 -14.66 -8.77 2.52
C LEU A 249 -13.70 -9.05 3.68
N GLY A 250 -13.59 -10.33 4.05
CA GLY A 250 -12.92 -10.72 5.27
C GLY A 250 -11.40 -10.50 5.26
N ILE A 251 -10.85 -10.36 6.46
CA ILE A 251 -9.41 -10.22 6.70
C ILE A 251 -8.91 -11.45 7.46
N THR A 252 -7.85 -12.07 6.95
CA THR A 252 -7.19 -13.24 7.53
C THR A 252 -5.69 -12.98 7.72
N GLY A 253 -4.98 -13.88 8.40
CA GLY A 253 -3.54 -13.78 8.64
C GLY A 253 -3.22 -13.39 10.08
N ASP A 254 -2.04 -12.85 10.32
CA ASP A 254 -1.43 -12.64 11.64
C ASP A 254 -0.78 -11.25 11.80
N GLY A 255 -1.20 -10.29 10.96
CA GLY A 255 -0.82 -8.89 11.07
C GLY A 255 -1.63 -8.08 12.09
N SER A 256 -1.49 -6.76 12.02
CA SER A 256 -2.14 -5.81 12.92
C SER A 256 -3.06 -4.83 12.18
N LEU A 257 -4.16 -4.47 12.85
CA LEU A 257 -5.08 -3.43 12.46
C LEU A 257 -4.95 -2.27 13.44
N ALA A 258 -5.05 -1.02 12.96
CA ALA A 258 -5.05 0.16 13.81
C ALA A 258 -6.01 1.25 13.31
N VAL A 259 -6.52 2.04 14.25
CA VAL A 259 -7.37 3.21 13.95
C VAL A 259 -6.98 4.41 14.81
N ASP A 260 -6.59 5.49 14.15
CA ASP A 260 -6.10 6.73 14.76
C ASP A 260 -7.22 7.71 15.10
N THR A 261 -6.86 8.72 15.88
CA THR A 261 -7.76 9.78 16.33
C THR A 261 -8.46 10.46 15.15
N GLY A 262 -9.80 10.42 15.16
CA GLY A 262 -10.63 11.01 14.11
C GLY A 262 -10.75 10.17 12.83
N ALA A 263 -10.12 9.00 12.78
CA ALA A 263 -10.26 8.05 11.69
C ALA A 263 -11.32 6.97 11.99
N THR A 264 -11.72 6.26 10.95
CA THR A 264 -12.62 5.11 11.04
C THR A 264 -12.04 3.91 10.29
N LEU A 265 -11.92 2.78 10.96
CA LEU A 265 -11.73 1.47 10.34
C LEU A 265 -13.08 0.75 10.31
N SER A 266 -13.66 0.57 9.12
CA SER A 266 -14.97 -0.09 8.94
C SER A 266 -14.79 -1.49 8.40
N LEU A 267 -15.40 -2.47 9.07
CA LEU A 267 -15.28 -3.89 8.77
C LEU A 267 -16.65 -4.51 8.58
N ASP A 268 -16.94 -4.90 7.35
CA ASP A 268 -18.28 -5.39 6.97
C ASP A 268 -18.38 -6.92 6.98
N SER A 269 -17.23 -7.60 7.13
CA SER A 269 -17.06 -9.05 7.02
C SER A 269 -16.16 -9.60 8.14
N PRO A 270 -16.08 -10.93 8.29
CA PRO A 270 -15.30 -11.56 9.36
C PRO A 270 -13.83 -11.14 9.39
N VAL A 271 -13.28 -11.00 10.60
CA VAL A 271 -11.85 -10.75 10.85
C VAL A 271 -11.31 -11.86 11.73
N ALA A 272 -10.21 -12.48 11.30
CA ALA A 272 -9.63 -13.65 11.96
C ALA A 272 -9.11 -13.38 13.38
N ALA A 273 -9.17 -14.38 14.25
CA ALA A 273 -8.74 -14.31 15.65
C ALA A 273 -7.22 -14.18 15.85
N THR A 274 -6.46 -14.46 14.80
CA THR A 274 -4.99 -14.34 14.77
C THR A 274 -4.52 -12.92 14.50
N LEU A 275 -5.43 -11.98 14.22
CA LEU A 275 -5.13 -10.56 14.04
C LEU A 275 -5.32 -9.81 15.36
N ASP A 276 -4.59 -8.71 15.50
CA ASP A 276 -4.73 -7.76 16.60
C ASP A 276 -5.29 -6.42 16.08
N MET A 277 -6.25 -5.83 16.78
CA MET A 277 -6.79 -4.50 16.49
C MET A 277 -6.39 -3.54 17.60
N THR A 278 -5.71 -2.44 17.29
CA THR A 278 -5.30 -1.41 18.26
C THR A 278 -6.04 -0.09 18.05
N PHE A 279 -6.58 0.46 19.14
CA PHE A 279 -7.10 1.82 19.17
C PHE A 279 -6.01 2.86 19.47
N ASN A 280 -6.05 3.96 18.72
CA ASN A 280 -5.25 5.18 18.92
C ASN A 280 -6.17 6.43 18.97
N GLY A 281 -7.38 6.32 19.53
CA GLY A 281 -8.37 7.40 19.63
C GLY A 281 -9.46 7.40 18.55
N GLY A 282 -9.55 6.32 17.76
CA GLY A 282 -10.39 6.23 16.57
C GLY A 282 -11.72 5.52 16.74
N THR A 283 -12.39 5.26 15.61
CA THR A 283 -13.65 4.49 15.56
C THR A 283 -13.46 3.17 14.81
N LEU A 284 -13.75 2.05 15.47
CA LEU A 284 -13.89 0.74 14.84
C LEU A 284 -15.37 0.50 14.52
N SER A 285 -15.75 0.53 13.25
CA SER A 285 -17.13 0.26 12.82
C SER A 285 -17.27 -1.20 12.38
N LEU A 286 -18.26 -1.90 12.92
CA LEU A 286 -18.50 -3.34 12.69
C LEU A 286 -19.91 -3.57 12.15
N ARG A 287 -20.03 -4.05 10.91
CA ARG A 287 -21.34 -4.47 10.35
C ARG A 287 -21.77 -5.84 10.87
N ASP A 288 -20.81 -6.74 11.07
CA ASP A 288 -21.06 -8.07 11.64
C ASP A 288 -20.20 -8.33 12.88
N PRO A 289 -20.52 -7.69 14.02
CA PRO A 289 -19.68 -7.76 15.21
C PRO A 289 -19.58 -9.15 15.84
N ALA A 290 -20.49 -10.09 15.50
CA ALA A 290 -20.41 -11.48 15.93
C ALA A 290 -19.25 -12.25 15.27
N SER A 291 -18.83 -11.82 14.08
CA SER A 291 -17.78 -12.47 13.27
C SER A 291 -16.43 -11.75 13.36
N PHE A 292 -16.34 -10.68 14.15
CA PHE A 292 -15.07 -10.04 14.48
C PHE A 292 -14.39 -10.82 15.61
N ALA A 293 -13.29 -11.50 15.30
CA ALA A 293 -12.60 -12.36 16.26
C ALA A 293 -11.22 -11.86 16.68
N ALA A 294 -10.69 -10.80 16.05
CA ALA A 294 -9.42 -10.20 16.41
C ALA A 294 -9.42 -9.70 17.86
N THR A 295 -8.25 -9.73 18.50
CA THR A 295 -8.09 -9.22 19.86
C THR A 295 -7.99 -7.70 19.84
N ILE A 296 -8.82 -7.01 20.63
CA ILE A 296 -8.86 -5.54 20.70
C ILE A 296 -7.92 -5.06 21.81
N HIS A 297 -6.93 -4.27 21.44
CA HIS A 297 -5.98 -3.61 22.33
C HIS A 297 -6.33 -2.14 22.50
N ALA A 298 -5.92 -1.60 23.66
CA ALA A 298 -5.98 -0.18 23.99
C ALA A 298 -7.37 0.47 23.94
N PHE A 299 -8.47 -0.30 24.04
CA PHE A 299 -9.81 0.28 24.09
C PHE A 299 -10.01 1.10 25.39
N SER A 300 -10.11 2.41 25.23
CA SER A 300 -10.03 3.39 26.32
C SER A 300 -10.94 4.59 26.08
N SER A 301 -10.92 5.57 27.00
CA SER A 301 -11.74 6.76 26.86
C SER A 301 -11.26 7.60 25.67
N GLY A 302 -12.16 7.88 24.73
CA GLY A 302 -11.85 8.54 23.45
C GLY A 302 -12.06 7.61 22.26
N ASP A 303 -12.04 6.29 22.48
CA ASP A 303 -12.27 5.28 21.45
C ASP A 303 -13.76 4.94 21.31
N THR A 304 -14.16 4.52 20.12
CA THR A 304 -15.53 4.06 19.85
C THR A 304 -15.52 2.74 19.09
N ILE A 305 -16.29 1.77 19.59
CA ILE A 305 -16.75 0.63 18.79
C ILE A 305 -18.16 0.96 18.32
N ASP A 306 -18.34 1.10 17.01
CA ASP A 306 -19.62 1.42 16.38
C ASP A 306 -20.22 0.17 15.73
N LEU A 307 -21.43 -0.20 16.11
CA LEU A 307 -22.13 -1.36 15.57
C LEU A 307 -23.09 -0.92 14.46
N LEU A 308 -22.66 -1.08 13.20
CA LEU A 308 -23.39 -0.58 12.05
C LEU A 308 -24.73 -1.28 11.86
N SER A 309 -25.82 -0.52 11.96
CA SER A 309 -27.19 -1.03 11.84
C SER A 309 -27.53 -2.18 12.80
N ARG A 310 -26.84 -2.25 13.95
CA ARG A 310 -27.13 -3.21 15.02
C ARG A 310 -27.45 -2.45 16.31
N THR A 311 -28.66 -2.67 16.83
CA THR A 311 -29.05 -2.13 18.13
C THR A 311 -28.45 -2.97 19.26
N ALA A 312 -27.72 -2.35 20.17
CA ALA A 312 -27.40 -2.93 21.46
C ALA A 312 -28.10 -2.16 22.59
N THR A 313 -28.40 -2.87 23.66
CA THR A 313 -29.01 -2.33 24.88
C THR A 313 -28.09 -2.42 26.09
N LYS A 314 -27.04 -3.24 26.00
CA LYS A 314 -26.10 -3.48 27.10
C LYS A 314 -24.75 -3.96 26.56
N ALA A 315 -23.67 -3.48 27.17
CA ALA A 315 -22.32 -3.98 27.01
C ALA A 315 -21.74 -4.19 28.41
N THR A 316 -21.15 -5.36 28.67
CA THR A 316 -20.59 -5.70 29.99
C THR A 316 -19.36 -6.56 29.86
N LEU A 317 -18.41 -6.36 30.76
CA LEU A 317 -17.24 -7.22 30.87
C LEU A 317 -17.65 -8.61 31.41
N GLY A 318 -17.27 -9.64 30.68
CA GLY A 318 -17.35 -11.05 31.08
C GLY A 318 -16.02 -11.55 31.63
N ALA A 319 -15.92 -12.87 31.83
CA ALA A 319 -14.67 -13.50 32.25
C ALA A 319 -13.61 -13.44 31.14
N GLY A 320 -12.33 -13.30 31.52
CA GLY A 320 -11.23 -13.24 30.56
C GLY A 320 -11.24 -12.00 29.68
N ASP A 321 -11.72 -10.86 30.19
CA ASP A 321 -11.78 -9.58 29.49
C ASP A 321 -12.59 -9.61 28.17
N THR A 322 -13.60 -10.48 28.09
CA THR A 322 -14.53 -10.51 26.96
C THR A 322 -15.62 -9.46 27.13
N LEU A 323 -15.76 -8.52 26.19
CA LEU A 323 -16.87 -7.59 26.14
C LEU A 323 -18.10 -8.28 25.55
N VAL A 324 -19.10 -8.55 26.40
CA VAL A 324 -20.36 -9.18 26.00
C VAL A 324 -21.39 -8.11 25.68
N ILE A 325 -21.86 -8.10 24.43
CA ILE A 325 -22.79 -7.09 23.91
C ILE A 325 -24.15 -7.74 23.66
N LYS A 326 -25.22 -7.12 24.17
CA LYS A 326 -26.58 -7.66 24.13
C LYS A 326 -27.63 -6.70 23.58
N ASN A 327 -28.61 -7.26 22.89
CA ASN A 327 -29.90 -6.64 22.60
C ASN A 327 -31.01 -7.34 23.40
N GLY A 328 -31.51 -6.69 24.44
CA GLY A 328 -32.32 -7.32 25.47
C GLY A 328 -31.55 -8.46 26.14
N THR A 329 -32.07 -9.67 26.03
CA THR A 329 -31.45 -10.88 26.60
C THR A 329 -30.48 -11.57 25.63
N ALA A 330 -30.56 -11.28 24.33
CA ALA A 330 -29.77 -11.93 23.29
C ALA A 330 -28.35 -11.34 23.22
N THR A 331 -27.34 -12.20 23.21
CA THR A 331 -25.95 -11.80 22.90
C THR A 331 -25.83 -11.64 21.39
N ILE A 332 -25.38 -10.45 20.96
CA ILE A 332 -25.19 -10.12 19.52
C ILE A 332 -23.72 -10.09 19.13
N ALA A 333 -22.82 -9.95 20.10
CA ALA A 333 -21.37 -10.04 19.90
C ALA A 333 -20.66 -10.36 21.22
N THR A 334 -19.49 -10.96 21.11
CA THR A 334 -18.54 -11.13 22.21
C THR A 334 -17.17 -10.80 21.66
N LEU A 335 -16.60 -9.68 22.12
CA LEU A 335 -15.34 -9.15 21.60
C LEU A 335 -14.25 -9.40 22.65
N GLN A 336 -13.11 -9.90 22.23
CA GLN A 336 -11.97 -10.09 23.15
C GLN A 336 -11.25 -8.76 23.33
N LEU A 337 -11.14 -8.27 24.56
CA LEU A 337 -10.27 -7.15 24.91
C LEU A 337 -8.95 -7.68 25.48
N ALA A 338 -7.85 -7.01 25.18
CA ALA A 338 -6.55 -7.24 25.79
C ALA A 338 -6.32 -6.27 26.96
N GLY A 339 -5.66 -6.78 28.00
CA GLY A 339 -5.37 -6.01 29.21
C GLY A 339 -6.28 -6.43 30.36
N ASN A 340 -6.56 -5.49 31.27
CA ASN A 340 -7.49 -5.69 32.38
C ASN A 340 -8.50 -4.57 32.31
N HIS A 341 -9.78 -4.89 32.22
CA HIS A 341 -10.85 -3.88 32.18
C HIS A 341 -11.73 -3.90 33.45
N THR A 342 -11.25 -4.53 34.52
CA THR A 342 -11.98 -4.62 35.78
C THR A 342 -12.26 -3.23 36.35
N GLY A 343 -13.54 -2.94 36.54
CA GLY A 343 -14.02 -1.66 37.07
C GLY A 343 -14.33 -0.60 36.00
N ASP A 344 -14.03 -0.87 34.72
CA ASP A 344 -14.45 -0.01 33.63
C ASP A 344 -15.97 -0.11 33.41
N THR A 345 -16.57 0.98 32.97
CA THR A 345 -17.99 1.04 32.59
C THR A 345 -18.10 1.16 31.08
N PHE A 346 -18.83 0.23 30.46
CA PHE A 346 -19.08 0.21 29.03
C PHE A 346 -20.45 0.87 28.76
N ASN A 347 -20.41 2.02 28.09
CA ASN A 347 -21.61 2.79 27.78
C ASN A 347 -22.15 2.37 26.43
N VAL A 348 -23.49 2.32 26.33
CA VAL A 348 -24.20 1.97 25.10
C VAL A 348 -25.10 3.16 24.74
N ALA A 349 -24.94 3.69 23.53
CA ALA A 349 -25.72 4.81 23.04
C ALA A 349 -26.12 4.60 21.58
N SER A 350 -27.26 5.15 21.17
CA SER A 350 -27.62 5.23 19.76
C SER A 350 -26.57 6.05 19.00
N ASP A 351 -26.19 5.58 17.81
CA ASP A 351 -25.31 6.30 16.88
C ASP A 351 -26.06 7.37 16.05
N GLY A 352 -27.39 7.45 16.17
CA GLY A 352 -28.25 8.32 15.37
C GLY A 352 -28.53 7.85 13.94
N HIS A 353 -27.98 6.70 13.54
CA HIS A 353 -28.04 6.14 12.18
C HIS A 353 -28.61 4.71 12.14
N GLY A 354 -29.17 4.24 13.25
CA GLY A 354 -29.82 2.93 13.39
C GLY A 354 -28.89 1.83 13.94
N GLY A 355 -27.65 2.18 14.26
CA GLY A 355 -26.68 1.33 14.95
C GLY A 355 -26.52 1.70 16.43
N THR A 356 -25.34 1.44 16.97
CA THR A 356 -25.06 1.64 18.40
C THR A 356 -23.58 1.87 18.63
N ASN A 357 -23.27 2.95 19.34
CA ASN A 357 -21.93 3.23 19.82
C ASN A 357 -21.70 2.58 21.19
N ILE A 358 -20.54 1.95 21.32
CA ILE A 358 -19.99 1.47 22.58
C ILE A 358 -18.72 2.25 22.88
N THR A 359 -18.70 2.86 24.07
CA THR A 359 -17.56 3.61 24.59
C THR A 359 -17.23 3.12 25.99
N VAL A 360 -16.06 3.47 26.51
CA VAL A 360 -15.63 3.09 27.85
C VAL A 360 -15.31 4.31 28.71
N THR A 361 -15.79 4.26 29.95
CA THR A 361 -15.36 5.15 31.04
C THR A 361 -14.49 4.33 31.98
N SER A 362 -13.21 4.68 32.07
CA SER A 362 -12.23 3.94 32.87
C SER A 362 -12.58 3.93 34.36
N GLY A 363 -12.43 2.77 35.00
CA GLY A 363 -12.66 2.60 36.42
C GLY A 363 -11.60 3.29 37.31
N PRO A 364 -11.86 3.44 38.62
CA PRO A 364 -10.95 4.11 39.56
C PRO A 364 -9.54 3.48 39.63
N ALA A 365 -9.44 2.17 39.41
CA ALA A 365 -8.16 1.45 39.44
C ALA A 365 -7.24 1.82 38.26
N HIS A 366 -7.80 2.09 37.07
CA HIS A 366 -7.05 2.56 35.91
C HIS A 366 -6.63 4.02 36.06
N ALA A 367 -7.51 4.88 36.58
CA ALA A 367 -7.19 6.26 36.91
C ALA A 367 -6.05 6.37 37.93
N ALA A 368 -6.05 5.51 38.96
CA ALA A 368 -5.00 5.45 39.97
C ALA A 368 -3.67 4.94 39.41
N ARG A 369 -3.67 3.98 38.48
CA ARG A 369 -2.46 3.50 37.80
C ARG A 369 -1.86 4.54 36.85
N PHE A 370 -2.70 5.27 36.12
CA PHE A 370 -2.25 6.41 35.31
C PHE A 370 -1.66 7.52 36.18
N THR A 371 -2.31 7.83 37.31
CA THR A 371 -1.83 8.82 38.27
C THR A 371 -0.52 8.38 38.95
N ALA A 372 -0.38 7.10 39.29
CA ALA A 372 0.84 6.53 39.86
C ALA A 372 1.99 6.50 38.85
N ALA A 373 1.73 6.18 37.58
CA ALA A 373 2.72 6.25 36.50
C ALA A 373 3.19 7.70 36.26
N MET A 374 2.25 8.66 36.22
CA MET A 374 2.57 10.08 36.11
C MET A 374 3.33 10.62 37.34
N ALA A 375 2.99 10.17 38.55
CA ALA A 375 3.70 10.51 39.78
C ALA A 375 5.11 9.89 39.83
N GLY A 376 5.31 8.69 39.25
CA GLY A 376 6.61 8.06 39.13
C GLY A 376 7.59 8.81 38.22
N ILE A 377 7.07 9.52 37.21
CA ILE A 377 7.87 10.38 36.31
C ILE A 377 8.22 11.71 37.00
N GLY A 378 7.34 12.23 37.87
CA GLY A 378 7.59 13.45 38.66
C GLY A 378 8.38 13.24 39.97
N GLY A 379 8.52 11.99 40.44
CA GLY A 379 9.07 11.67 41.76
C GLY A 379 10.58 11.41 41.82
N ALA A 380 11.26 11.28 40.68
CA ALA A 380 12.72 11.16 40.63
C ALA A 380 13.38 12.54 40.76
N GLY A 381 13.29 13.15 41.95
CA GLY A 381 13.76 14.53 42.10
C GLY A 381 13.90 15.11 43.51
N GLN A 382 13.92 14.34 44.59
CA GLN A 382 14.44 14.79 45.90
C GLN A 382 14.78 13.57 46.77
N GLY A 383 16.07 13.27 46.97
CA GLY A 383 16.48 12.15 47.84
C GLY A 383 17.97 11.78 47.80
N SER A 384 18.82 12.69 48.29
CA SER A 384 20.16 12.47 48.85
C SER A 384 21.15 11.52 48.12
N VAL A 385 22.01 12.10 47.27
CA VAL A 385 23.34 11.53 47.00
C VAL A 385 24.33 12.18 47.97
N PHE A 386 24.90 11.39 48.87
CA PHE A 386 26.06 11.80 49.67
C PHE A 386 27.25 12.04 48.73
N VAL A 387 27.72 13.28 48.66
CA VAL A 387 29.01 13.63 48.03
C VAL A 387 29.98 13.94 49.15
N SER A 388 30.99 13.08 49.33
CA SER A 388 32.17 13.38 50.14
C SER A 388 32.98 14.48 49.43
N GLY A 389 33.21 15.58 50.14
CA GLY A 389 33.79 16.80 49.57
C GLY A 389 35.30 16.73 49.31
N GLU A 390 35.72 17.48 48.30
CA GLU A 390 37.07 18.01 48.16
C GLU A 390 36.98 19.46 47.63
N ALA A 391 37.79 20.36 48.20
CA ALA A 391 37.63 21.82 48.17
C ALA A 391 38.12 22.50 46.87
N PRO A 392 37.65 23.73 46.54
CA PRO A 392 37.92 24.38 45.27
C PRO A 392 39.22 25.20 45.27
N HIS A 393 40.09 24.98 44.28
CA HIS A 393 41.20 25.86 43.95
C HIS A 393 40.80 26.93 42.92
N ALA A 394 40.95 28.20 43.32
CA ALA A 394 40.72 29.38 42.50
C ALA A 394 41.73 29.52 41.34
N ARG A 395 41.26 29.98 40.17
CA ARG A 395 42.12 30.38 39.04
C ARG A 395 42.32 31.90 39.02
N PRO A 396 43.53 32.44 38.72
CA PRO A 396 43.76 33.89 38.63
C PRO A 396 43.39 34.47 37.25
N PRO A 397 43.31 35.82 37.13
CA PRO A 397 42.64 36.52 36.04
C PRO A 397 43.50 36.73 34.78
N MET A 398 42.82 36.86 33.64
CA MET A 398 43.40 37.12 32.31
C MET A 398 43.89 38.57 32.18
N LEU A 399 45.12 38.74 31.66
CA LEU A 399 45.69 40.01 31.23
C LEU A 399 45.75 40.07 29.68
N THR A 400 45.41 41.23 29.13
CA THR A 400 45.18 41.56 27.71
C THR A 400 46.43 41.96 26.91
N ALA A 401 46.52 41.47 25.65
CA ALA A 401 47.10 42.05 24.41
C ALA A 401 48.64 42.27 24.31
N PRO A 402 49.30 42.35 23.10
CA PRO A 402 48.78 42.79 21.80
C PRO A 402 49.22 42.03 20.51
N ARG A 403 48.62 42.46 19.38
CA ARG A 403 48.94 42.20 17.96
C ARG A 403 50.42 42.45 17.63
N MET A 404 50.99 41.63 16.73
CA MET A 404 52.08 42.05 15.84
C MET A 404 51.89 41.44 14.44
N ALA A 405 52.20 42.24 13.43
CA ALA A 405 51.98 41.98 12.00
C ALA A 405 53.24 41.40 11.32
N MET A 406 52.98 40.68 10.22
CA MET A 406 53.76 40.44 9.01
C MET A 406 55.26 40.10 9.06
N ALA A 407 55.61 39.00 8.38
CA ALA A 407 56.38 39.05 7.13
C ALA A 407 55.77 38.05 6.15
#